data_AF-A0A5S3P837-F1
#
_entry.id   AF-A0A5S3P837-F1
#
_cell.length_a   1.000
_cell.length_b   1.000
_cell.length_c   1.000
_cell.angle_alpha   90.00
_cell.angle_beta   90.00
_cell.angle_gamma   90.00
#
_symmetry.space_group_name_H-M   'P 1'
#
loop_
_entity.id
_entity.type
_entity.pdbx_description
1 polymer ?
#
loop_
_entity_poly.entity_id
_entity_poly.type
_entity_poly.pdbx_seq_one_letter_code
_entity_poly.pdbx_strand_id
1 'polypeptide(L)'
;MAKTVKIDDELIDIVAREASVMSRSLAGQVRHWLRIGMTIERSSDFDQSHVAAALGGRIGPDALSCAEQESFVEGLFEAAREGTAEQDRFFTARRAEGLGVGLRDGVIVAQSDEVAPG
;
A
#
# COMPACT_ATOMS: atom_id res chain seq x y z
N MET A 1 25.12 -18.15 11.84
CA MET A 1 24.31 -17.32 12.76
C MET A 1 22.92 -17.21 12.19
N ALA A 2 21.88 -17.54 12.96
CA ALA A 2 20.50 -17.33 12.54
C ALA A 2 20.12 -15.86 12.76
N LYS A 3 19.45 -15.24 11.78
CA LYS A 3 18.88 -13.89 11.90
C LYS A 3 17.36 -14.03 11.91
N THR A 4 16.69 -13.23 12.74
CA THR A 4 15.23 -13.23 12.86
C THR A 4 14.64 -12.05 12.09
N VAL A 5 13.56 -12.28 11.36
CA VAL A 5 12.77 -11.27 10.66
C VAL A 5 11.36 -11.32 11.22
N LYS A 6 10.74 -10.16 11.45
CA LYS A 6 9.32 -10.08 11.82
C LYS A 6 8.48 -10.04 10.55
N ILE A 7 7.39 -10.80 10.56
CA ILE A 7 6.40 -10.89 9.49
C ILE A 7 5.05 -10.64 10.17
N ASP A 8 4.14 -9.95 9.51
CA ASP A 8 2.79 -9.71 10.02
C ASP A 8 1.98 -11.01 10.14
N ASP A 9 0.97 -10.99 11.02
CA ASP A 9 0.19 -12.18 11.35
C ASP A 9 -0.66 -12.66 10.16
N GLU A 10 -1.15 -11.75 9.31
CA GLU A 10 -1.93 -12.12 8.13
C GLU A 10 -1.08 -12.91 7.13
N LEU A 11 0.12 -12.42 6.84
CA LEU A 11 1.05 -13.09 5.95
C LEU A 11 1.55 -14.41 6.55
N ILE A 12 1.74 -14.52 7.86
CA ILE A 12 2.14 -15.79 8.47
C ILE A 12 1.05 -16.85 8.37
N ASP A 13 -0.22 -16.47 8.46
CA ASP A 13 -1.37 -17.36 8.27
C ASP A 13 -1.43 -17.89 6.83
N ILE A 14 -1.14 -17.03 5.86
CA ILE A 14 -1.03 -17.41 4.44
C ILE A 14 0.10 -18.43 4.24
N VAL A 15 1.29 -18.15 4.77
CA VAL A 15 2.44 -19.06 4.67
C VAL A 15 2.15 -20.40 5.35
N ALA A 16 1.51 -20.39 6.53
CA ALA A 16 1.21 -21.61 7.30
C ALA A 16 0.25 -22.54 6.55
N ARG A 17 -0.80 -21.97 5.96
CA ARG A 17 -1.74 -22.71 5.10
C ARG A 17 -1.02 -23.37 3.93
N GLU A 18 -0.19 -22.60 3.21
CA GLU A 18 0.53 -23.13 2.05
C GLU A 18 1.56 -24.19 2.45
N ALA A 19 2.27 -23.99 3.56
CA ALA A 19 3.24 -24.94 4.07
C ALA A 19 2.58 -26.30 4.37
N SER A 20 1.36 -26.30 4.92
CA SER A 20 0.58 -27.51 5.15
C SER A 20 0.21 -28.21 3.84
N VAL A 21 -0.32 -27.48 2.86
CA VAL A 21 -0.70 -28.02 1.53
C VAL A 21 0.51 -28.63 0.83
N MET A 22 1.65 -27.96 0.89
CA MET A 22 2.87 -28.37 0.19
C MET A 22 3.76 -29.33 0.99
N SER A 23 3.32 -29.77 2.18
CA SER A 23 4.08 -30.63 3.09
C SER A 23 5.49 -30.10 3.40
N ARG A 24 5.61 -28.79 3.65
CA ARG A 24 6.87 -28.12 4.05
C ARG A 24 6.77 -27.57 5.46
N SER A 25 7.92 -27.36 6.11
CA SER A 25 7.96 -26.55 7.33
C SER A 25 7.64 -25.08 7.02
N LEU A 26 7.14 -24.32 8.00
CA LEU A 26 6.84 -22.90 7.84
C LEU A 26 8.06 -22.13 7.30
N ALA A 27 9.22 -22.28 7.94
CA ALA A 27 10.47 -21.68 7.48
C ALA A 27 10.92 -22.21 6.11
N GLY A 28 10.59 -23.45 5.77
CA GLY A 28 10.83 -24.02 4.45
C GLY A 28 10.01 -23.35 3.35
N GLN A 29 8.73 -23.08 3.64
CA GLN A 29 7.83 -22.40 2.73
C GLN A 29 8.24 -20.92 2.52
N VAL A 30 8.57 -20.19 3.60
CA VAL A 30 9.12 -18.82 3.51
C VAL A 30 10.36 -18.80 2.60
N ARG A 31 11.32 -19.71 2.83
CA ARG A 31 12.53 -19.79 2.00
C ARG A 31 12.22 -20.08 0.53
N HIS A 32 11.17 -20.86 0.25
CA HIS A 32 10.78 -21.19 -1.10
C HIS A 32 10.24 -19.97 -1.84
N TRP A 33 9.31 -19.23 -1.23
CA TRP A 33 8.77 -18.00 -1.81
C TRP A 33 9.81 -16.90 -1.96
N LEU A 34 10.73 -16.73 -0.99
CA LEU A 34 11.85 -15.80 -1.14
C LEU A 34 12.73 -16.13 -2.36
N ARG A 35 12.94 -17.42 -2.65
CA ARG A 35 13.69 -17.84 -3.85
C ARG A 35 12.93 -17.52 -5.14
N ILE A 36 11.62 -17.74 -5.15
CA ILE A 36 10.78 -17.37 -6.29
C ILE A 36 10.84 -15.86 -6.52
N GLY A 37 10.65 -15.04 -5.49
CA GLY A 37 10.77 -13.58 -5.58
C GLY A 37 12.13 -13.15 -6.13
N MET A 38 13.23 -13.68 -5.59
CA MET A 38 14.58 -13.41 -6.12
C MET A 38 14.77 -13.82 -7.59
N THR A 39 14.08 -14.87 -8.05
CA THR A 39 14.13 -15.30 -9.46
C THR A 39 13.30 -14.38 -10.35
N ILE A 40 12.12 -13.96 -9.90
CA ILE A 40 11.25 -13.00 -10.60
C ILE A 40 11.99 -11.66 -10.78
N GLU A 41 12.61 -11.15 -9.72
CA GLU A 41 13.41 -9.91 -9.74
C GLU A 41 14.63 -9.97 -10.68
N ARG A 42 15.13 -11.17 -10.97
CA ARG A 42 16.24 -11.38 -11.92
C ARG A 42 15.76 -11.69 -13.33
N SER A 43 14.48 -12.01 -13.49
CA SER A 43 13.86 -12.21 -14.80
C SER A 43 13.47 -10.85 -15.38
N SER A 44 13.34 -10.76 -16.70
CA SER A 44 12.78 -9.58 -17.36
C SER A 44 11.28 -9.40 -17.11
N ASP A 45 10.64 -10.27 -16.31
CA ASP A 45 9.20 -10.26 -16.08
C ASP A 45 8.77 -9.23 -15.02
N PHE A 46 9.73 -8.67 -14.27
CA PHE A 46 9.49 -7.61 -13.30
C PHE A 46 10.57 -6.53 -13.38
N ASP A 47 10.17 -5.30 -13.67
CA ASP A 47 11.03 -4.12 -13.68
C ASP A 47 10.45 -3.03 -12.76
N GLN A 48 11.11 -2.79 -11.64
CA GLN A 48 10.72 -1.76 -10.68
C GLN A 48 10.67 -0.34 -11.30
N SER A 49 11.45 -0.08 -12.35
CA SER A 49 11.43 1.21 -13.05
C SER A 49 10.13 1.42 -13.84
N HIS A 50 9.51 0.34 -14.31
CA HIS A 50 8.20 0.32 -14.94
C HIS A 50 7.09 0.65 -13.93
N VAL A 51 7.12 0.01 -12.76
CA VAL A 51 6.20 0.34 -11.65
C VAL A 51 6.30 1.81 -11.26
N ALA A 52 7.53 2.34 -11.11
CA ALA A 52 7.75 3.75 -10.82
C ALA A 52 7.30 4.69 -11.96
N ALA A 53 7.35 4.24 -13.22
CA ALA A 53 6.81 4.99 -14.35
C ALA A 53 5.29 5.05 -14.33
N ALA A 54 4.61 3.95 -13.99
CA ALA A 54 3.16 3.90 -13.86
C ALA A 54 2.66 4.75 -12.67
N LEU A 55 3.30 4.64 -11.49
CA LEU A 55 2.99 5.49 -10.33
C LEU A 55 3.18 6.98 -10.64
N GLY A 56 4.16 7.31 -11.48
CA GLY A 56 4.39 8.67 -11.96
C GLY A 56 3.49 9.11 -13.13
N GLY A 57 2.53 8.27 -13.56
CA GLY A 57 1.62 8.55 -14.67
C GLY A 57 2.28 8.61 -16.05
N ARG A 58 3.53 8.16 -16.20
CA ARG A 58 4.27 8.18 -17.48
C ARG A 58 3.84 7.05 -18.42
N ILE A 59 3.36 5.95 -17.86
CA ILE A 59 2.77 4.82 -18.59
C ILE A 59 1.46 4.41 -17.89
N GLY A 60 0.56 3.76 -18.60
CA GLY A 60 -0.68 3.24 -18.03
C GLY A 60 -0.47 1.93 -17.27
N PRO A 61 -1.32 1.58 -16.28
CA PRO A 61 -1.26 0.30 -15.55
C PRO A 61 -1.39 -0.93 -16.46
N ASP A 62 -2.08 -0.80 -17.61
CA ASP A 62 -2.23 -1.88 -18.60
C ASP A 62 -0.91 -2.24 -19.31
N ALA A 63 0.13 -1.39 -19.20
CA ALA A 63 1.46 -1.64 -19.75
C ALA A 63 2.37 -2.45 -18.80
N LEU A 64 1.90 -2.71 -17.58
CA LEU A 64 2.63 -3.47 -16.56
C LEU A 64 2.39 -4.97 -16.70
N SER A 65 3.39 -5.78 -16.36
CA SER A 65 3.20 -7.21 -16.18
C SER A 65 2.28 -7.51 -14.99
N CYS A 66 1.74 -8.72 -14.90
CA CYS A 66 0.85 -9.10 -13.80
C CYS A 66 1.54 -8.97 -12.43
N ALA A 67 2.86 -9.25 -12.36
CA ALA A 67 3.65 -9.08 -11.15
C ALA A 67 3.88 -7.59 -10.81
N GLU A 68 4.12 -6.77 -11.82
CA GLU A 68 4.28 -5.31 -11.66
C GLU A 68 2.97 -4.63 -11.23
N GLN A 69 1.82 -5.13 -11.68
CA GLN A 69 0.50 -4.59 -11.30
C GLN A 69 0.21 -4.72 -9.80
N GLU A 70 0.58 -5.84 -9.16
CA GLU A 70 0.43 -5.98 -7.70
C GLU A 70 1.24 -4.91 -6.95
N SER A 71 2.51 -4.72 -7.34
CA SER A 71 3.36 -3.69 -6.74
C SER A 71 2.85 -2.28 -7.00
N PHE A 72 2.32 -2.02 -8.20
CA PHE A 72 1.69 -0.75 -8.55
C PHE A 72 0.46 -0.46 -7.69
N VAL A 73 -0.41 -1.44 -7.46
CA VAL A 73 -1.63 -1.25 -6.65
C VAL A 73 -1.28 -0.92 -5.19
N GLU A 74 -0.32 -1.62 -4.60
CA GLU A 74 0.16 -1.32 -3.25
C GLU A 74 0.74 0.10 -3.17
N GLY A 75 1.64 0.44 -4.10
CA GLY A 75 2.23 1.79 -4.17
C GLY A 75 1.19 2.90 -4.41
N LEU A 76 0.16 2.63 -5.20
CA LEU A 76 -0.94 3.55 -5.44
C LEU A 76 -1.75 3.80 -4.16
N PHE A 77 -2.05 2.74 -3.39
CA PHE A 77 -2.75 2.89 -2.12
C PHE A 77 -1.92 3.65 -1.09
N GLU A 78 -0.61 3.39 -1.00
CA GLU A 78 0.26 4.18 -0.12
C GLU A 78 0.29 5.66 -0.54
N ALA A 79 0.47 5.95 -1.83
CA ALA A 79 0.45 7.33 -2.33
C ALA A 79 -0.89 8.03 -2.06
N ALA A 80 -2.01 7.30 -2.14
CA ALA A 80 -3.33 7.83 -1.84
C ALA A 80 -3.55 8.14 -0.35
N ARG A 81 -2.79 7.51 0.57
CA ARG A 81 -2.89 7.77 2.01
C ARG A 81 -2.22 9.07 2.43
N GLU A 82 -1.09 9.42 1.82
CA GLU A 82 -0.33 10.61 2.21
C GLU A 82 -0.98 11.92 1.72
N GLY A 83 -1.85 11.84 0.71
CA GLY A 83 -2.41 13.01 0.06
C GLY A 83 -1.34 13.80 -0.71
N THR A 84 -1.76 14.81 -1.45
CA THR A 84 -0.87 15.66 -2.26
C THR A 84 -0.71 17.03 -1.60
N ALA A 85 0.40 17.71 -1.87
CA ALA A 85 0.61 19.09 -1.41
C ALA A 85 -0.49 20.05 -1.91
N GLU A 86 -1.10 19.76 -3.06
CA GLU A 86 -2.25 20.50 -3.56
C GLU A 86 -3.50 20.25 -2.71
N GLN A 87 -3.79 18.99 -2.40
CA GLN A 87 -4.87 18.63 -1.47
C GLN A 87 -4.66 19.27 -0.09
N ASP A 88 -3.44 19.24 0.45
CA ASP A 88 -3.12 19.88 1.73
C ASP A 88 -3.41 21.38 1.72
N ARG A 89 -2.98 22.09 0.67
CA ARG A 89 -3.26 23.52 0.50
C ARG A 89 -4.75 23.78 0.38
N PHE A 90 -5.44 23.01 -0.45
CA PHE A 90 -6.88 23.11 -0.65
C PHE A 90 -7.65 22.91 0.66
N PHE A 91 -7.36 21.84 1.40
CA PHE A 91 -8.04 21.55 2.66
C PHE A 91 -7.64 22.53 3.77
N THR A 92 -6.42 23.06 3.75
CA THR A 92 -6.00 24.13 4.68
C THR A 92 -6.77 25.42 4.44
N ALA A 93 -6.89 25.85 3.19
CA ALA A 93 -7.68 27.03 2.83
C ALA A 93 -9.16 26.85 3.23
N ARG A 94 -9.78 25.71 2.89
CA ARG A 94 -11.16 25.40 3.30
C ARG A 94 -11.35 25.44 4.81
N ARG A 95 -10.39 24.92 5.59
CA ARG A 95 -10.47 24.95 7.05
C ARG A 95 -10.39 26.37 7.60
N ALA A 96 -9.52 27.21 7.04
CA ALA A 96 -9.39 28.61 7.44
C ALA A 96 -10.64 29.45 7.13
N GLU A 97 -11.39 29.07 6.09
CA GLU A 97 -12.63 29.74 5.68
C GLU A 97 -13.89 29.14 6.34
N GLY A 98 -13.75 28.20 7.27
CA GLY A 98 -14.90 27.54 7.92
C GLY A 98 -15.77 26.71 6.96
N LEU A 99 -15.25 26.37 5.78
CA LEU A 99 -16.00 25.69 4.73
C LEU A 99 -16.04 24.17 4.91
N GLY A 100 -15.46 23.60 5.97
CA GLY A 100 -15.51 22.17 6.23
C GLY A 100 -16.96 21.67 6.43
N VAL A 101 -17.26 20.48 5.93
CA VAL A 101 -18.50 19.75 6.23
C VAL A 101 -18.14 18.31 6.57
N GLY A 102 -18.81 17.73 7.55
CA GLY A 102 -18.55 16.37 8.01
C GLY A 102 -19.81 15.71 8.54
N LEU A 103 -19.67 14.45 8.97
CA LEU A 103 -20.73 13.71 9.64
C LEU A 103 -20.34 13.54 11.11
N ARG A 104 -21.24 13.89 12.02
CA ARG A 104 -21.15 13.59 13.46
C ARG A 104 -22.45 12.91 13.85
N ASP A 105 -22.36 11.67 14.36
CA ASP A 105 -23.52 10.86 14.75
C ASP A 105 -24.59 10.71 13.64
N GLY A 106 -24.13 10.61 12.38
CA GLY A 106 -25.01 10.51 11.22
C GLY A 106 -25.66 11.84 10.78
N VAL A 107 -25.37 12.94 11.46
CA VAL A 107 -25.87 14.28 11.13
C VAL A 107 -24.77 15.07 10.42
N ILE A 108 -25.13 15.76 9.33
CA ILE A 108 -24.21 16.66 8.63
C ILE A 108 -23.93 17.86 9.54
N VAL A 109 -22.66 18.10 9.84
CA VAL A 109 -22.18 19.25 10.61
C VAL A 109 -21.26 20.11 9.75
N ALA A 110 -21.46 21.42 9.80
CA ALA A 110 -20.55 22.39 9.22
C ALA A 110 -19.42 22.71 10.22
N GLN A 111 -18.25 23.05 9.70
CA GLN A 111 -17.13 23.51 10.50
C GLN A 111 -17.45 24.90 11.06
N SER A 112 -17.47 25.02 12.39
CA SER A 112 -17.70 26.29 13.09
C SER A 112 -16.37 26.99 13.42
N ASP A 113 -16.38 28.33 13.50
CA ASP A 113 -15.23 29.16 13.92
C ASP A 113 -14.88 29.00 15.42
N GLU A 114 -15.74 28.37 16.23
CA GLU A 114 -15.44 28.05 17.62
C GLU A 114 -14.45 26.89 17.69
N VAL A 115 -13.19 27.23 17.98
CA VAL A 115 -12.18 26.32 18.52
C VAL A 115 -12.75 25.70 19.79
N ALA A 116 -13.13 24.42 19.74
CA ALA A 116 -13.42 23.67 20.96
C ALA A 116 -12.19 23.73 21.88
N PRO A 117 -12.34 24.13 23.16
CA PRO A 117 -11.23 24.07 24.11
C PRO A 117 -10.77 22.62 24.26
N GLY A 118 -9.46 22.43 24.26
CA GLY A 118 -8.78 21.13 24.19
C GLY A 118 -8.86 20.26 25.43
#